data_AF-A0A2E0Q431-F1
#
_entry.id   AF-A0A2E0Q431-F1
#
_cell.length_a   1.000
_cell.length_b   1.000
_cell.length_c   1.000
_cell.angle_alpha   90.00
_cell.angle_beta   90.00
_cell.angle_gamma   90.00
#
_symmetry.space_group_name_H-M   'P 1'
#
loop_
_entity.id
_entity.type
_entity.pdbx_description
1 polymer ?
#
loop_
_entity_poly.entity_id
_entity_poly.type
_entity_poly.pdbx_seq_one_letter_code
_entity_poly.pdbx_strand_id
1 'polypeptide(L)'
;MASASAFLALMKRYCIDYVNVGDQSVTRDLMIEDYVLQMGEYEVVGRDGAYWDATARQMKQYPGLLLTVHEIATCGNRLMMRFTEHGRHAKSGVPCAWGGISMYRWDGSRLTHCSVEQDYWSRKRQIDAGRADTVDHPATAPFTGEGQQPDPAAEKSARKWLEAGGIGTDGAVQCDDEWLPGHERMRVLDQRSIAIHDLFAVGQRVAFHATIDGTIAADFPAGETGAPGALHVAGILHIDQGKIAHGRVIRNRMNLRQSAG
;
A
#
# COMPACT_ATOMS: atom_id res chain seq x y z
N MET A 1 0.65 -16.33 23.24
CA MET A 1 0.75 -15.11 22.41
C MET A 1 1.63 -15.44 21.22
N ALA A 2 1.14 -15.25 20.00
CA ALA A 2 1.94 -15.51 18.81
C ALA A 2 3.06 -14.45 18.71
N SER A 3 4.28 -14.86 18.38
CA SER A 3 5.45 -13.98 18.39
C SER A 3 5.55 -13.18 17.09
N ALA A 4 6.09 -11.96 17.19
CA ALA A 4 6.41 -11.13 16.03
C ALA A 4 7.31 -11.86 15.02
N SER A 5 8.24 -12.69 15.50
CA SER A 5 9.09 -13.53 14.65
C SER A 5 8.29 -14.53 13.81
N ALA A 6 7.22 -15.10 14.35
CA ALA A 6 6.35 -16.01 13.61
C ALA A 6 5.51 -15.26 12.56
N PHE A 7 5.05 -14.04 12.86
CA PHE A 7 4.35 -13.22 11.85
C PHE A 7 5.29 -12.83 10.70
N LEU A 8 6.52 -12.39 11.01
CA LEU A 8 7.50 -12.06 9.98
C LEU A 8 7.93 -13.28 9.16
N ALA A 9 8.02 -14.46 9.78
CA ALA A 9 8.26 -15.71 9.07
C ALA A 9 7.10 -16.10 8.13
N LEU A 10 5.85 -15.91 8.57
CA LEU A 10 4.66 -16.07 7.72
C LEU A 10 4.71 -15.10 6.53
N MET A 11 5.03 -13.83 6.78
CA MET A 11 5.17 -12.82 5.73
C MET A 11 6.33 -13.10 4.77
N LYS A 12 7.40 -13.73 5.24
CA LYS A 12 8.47 -14.20 4.35
C LYS A 12 7.93 -15.21 3.33
N ARG A 13 7.14 -16.19 3.77
CA ARG A 13 6.50 -17.17 2.88
C ARG A 13 5.48 -16.50 1.96
N TYR A 14 4.71 -15.53 2.47
CA TYR A 14 3.80 -14.73 1.64
C TYR A 14 4.55 -14.00 0.51
N CYS A 15 5.59 -13.24 0.83
CA CYS A 15 6.33 -12.47 -0.17
C CYS A 15 7.14 -13.36 -1.12
N ILE A 16 7.76 -14.43 -0.62
CA ILE A 16 8.67 -15.26 -1.42
C ILE A 16 7.91 -16.42 -2.09
N ASP A 17 7.36 -17.34 -1.31
CA ASP A 17 6.76 -18.58 -1.83
C ASP A 17 5.48 -18.28 -2.62
N TYR A 18 4.62 -17.41 -2.09
CA TYR A 18 3.36 -17.09 -2.75
C TYR A 18 3.54 -16.07 -3.89
N VAL A 19 4.09 -14.87 -3.61
CA VAL A 19 4.17 -13.82 -4.64
C VAL A 19 5.33 -14.04 -5.61
N ASN A 20 6.57 -14.15 -5.14
CA ASN A 20 7.75 -14.15 -6.02
C ASN A 20 7.98 -15.47 -6.77
N VAL A 21 7.67 -16.61 -6.15
CA VAL A 21 7.68 -17.90 -6.84
C VAL A 21 6.39 -18.08 -7.66
N GLY A 22 5.31 -17.37 -7.30
CA GLY A 22 4.01 -17.49 -7.97
C GLY A 22 3.25 -18.76 -7.59
N ASP A 23 3.56 -19.37 -6.44
CA ASP A 23 2.92 -20.61 -6.01
C ASP A 23 1.64 -20.31 -5.22
N GLN A 24 0.49 -20.30 -5.90
CA GLN A 24 -0.79 -20.10 -5.22
C GLN A 24 -1.17 -21.28 -4.30
N SER A 25 -0.56 -22.47 -4.44
CA SER A 25 -0.92 -23.65 -3.64
C SER A 25 -0.62 -23.48 -2.15
N VAL A 26 0.33 -22.61 -1.80
CA VAL A 26 0.70 -22.34 -0.39
C VAL A 26 -0.33 -21.45 0.33
N THR A 27 -1.27 -20.83 -0.38
CA THR A 27 -2.25 -19.90 0.22
C THR A 27 -2.99 -20.52 1.40
N ARG A 28 -3.27 -21.83 1.37
CA ARG A 28 -3.96 -22.55 2.46
C ARG A 28 -3.22 -22.53 3.79
N ASP A 29 -1.89 -22.52 3.72
CA ASP A 29 -1.02 -22.41 4.90
C ASP A 29 -0.86 -20.97 5.37
N LEU A 30 -1.07 -20.00 4.47
CA LEU A 30 -0.80 -18.59 4.73
C LEU A 30 -2.03 -17.83 5.22
N MET A 31 -3.21 -18.19 4.74
CA MET A 31 -4.44 -17.41 4.88
C MET A 31 -5.58 -18.30 5.34
N ILE A 32 -6.46 -17.75 6.17
CA ILE A 32 -7.73 -18.39 6.52
C ILE A 32 -8.63 -18.51 5.28
N GLU A 33 -9.67 -19.34 5.35
CA GLU A 33 -10.56 -19.59 4.21
C GLU A 33 -11.32 -18.33 3.79
N ASP A 34 -11.83 -17.57 4.76
CA ASP A 34 -12.57 -16.31 4.64
C ASP A 34 -11.65 -15.08 4.62
N TYR A 35 -10.38 -15.25 4.21
CA TYR A 35 -9.43 -14.14 4.11
C TYR A 35 -9.99 -12.97 3.30
N VAL A 36 -9.79 -11.76 3.82
CA VAL A 36 -10.28 -10.52 3.23
C VAL A 36 -9.12 -9.68 2.67
N LEU A 37 -9.24 -9.26 1.42
CA LEU A 37 -8.41 -8.23 0.82
C LEU A 37 -9.28 -6.99 0.54
N GLN A 38 -8.84 -5.84 1.04
CA GLN A 38 -9.44 -4.54 0.80
C GLN A 38 -8.47 -3.67 -0.01
N MET A 39 -8.91 -3.18 -1.18
CA MET A 39 -8.14 -2.27 -2.04
C MET A 39 -9.08 -1.32 -2.78
N GLY A 40 -8.94 -0.02 -2.53
CA GLY A 40 -9.94 0.95 -2.97
C GLY A 40 -11.31 0.64 -2.35
N GLU A 41 -12.35 0.71 -3.18
CA GLU A 41 -13.71 0.29 -2.82
C GLU A 41 -13.93 -1.22 -2.87
N TYR A 42 -12.95 -1.96 -3.41
CA TYR A 42 -13.11 -3.39 -3.64
C TYR A 42 -12.76 -4.16 -2.37
N GLU A 43 -13.71 -4.99 -1.94
CA GLU A 43 -13.49 -6.04 -0.95
C GLU A 43 -13.54 -7.39 -1.66
N VAL A 44 -12.50 -8.18 -1.48
CA VAL A 44 -12.36 -9.52 -2.04
C VAL A 44 -12.31 -10.49 -0.86
N VAL A 45 -13.38 -11.27 -0.72
CA VAL A 45 -13.54 -12.23 0.38
C VAL A 45 -13.37 -13.65 -0.16
N GLY A 46 -12.64 -14.48 0.59
CA GLY A 46 -12.49 -15.89 0.31
C GLY A 46 -11.19 -16.19 -0.45
N ARG A 47 -10.27 -16.86 0.23
CA ARG A 47 -8.94 -17.25 -0.27
C ARG A 47 -9.02 -18.07 -1.56
N ASP A 48 -9.86 -19.11 -1.56
CA ASP A 48 -9.92 -20.12 -2.64
C ASP A 48 -10.81 -19.70 -3.82
N GLY A 49 -11.50 -18.56 -3.72
CA GLY A 49 -12.41 -18.06 -4.73
C GLY A 49 -11.93 -16.75 -5.36
N ALA A 50 -12.59 -15.64 -5.03
CA ALA A 50 -12.34 -14.36 -5.67
C ALA A 50 -10.88 -13.88 -5.51
N TYR A 51 -10.25 -14.16 -4.36
CA TYR A 51 -8.83 -13.82 -4.14
C TYR A 51 -7.89 -14.63 -5.04
N TRP A 52 -8.11 -15.95 -5.12
CA TRP A 52 -7.37 -16.84 -6.01
C TRP A 52 -7.44 -16.37 -7.46
N ASP A 53 -8.65 -16.09 -7.95
CA ASP A 53 -8.87 -15.69 -9.33
C ASP A 53 -8.26 -14.32 -9.64
N ALA A 54 -8.36 -13.36 -8.72
CA ALA A 54 -7.79 -12.03 -8.88
C ALA A 54 -6.26 -12.07 -8.99
N THR A 55 -5.62 -12.86 -8.13
CA THR A 55 -4.16 -12.97 -8.07
C THR A 55 -3.62 -13.80 -9.23
N ALA A 56 -4.32 -14.86 -9.66
CA ALA A 56 -4.01 -15.62 -10.87
C ALA A 56 -4.03 -14.74 -12.13
N ARG A 57 -5.01 -13.81 -12.23
CA ARG A 57 -5.06 -12.83 -13.32
C ARG A 57 -3.83 -11.92 -13.32
N GLN A 58 -3.40 -11.44 -12.16
CA GLN A 58 -2.21 -10.59 -12.04
C GLN A 58 -0.94 -11.35 -12.43
N MET A 59 -0.77 -12.58 -11.92
CA MET A 59 0.37 -13.45 -12.28
C MET A 59 0.40 -13.76 -13.78
N LYS A 60 -0.77 -13.94 -14.42
CA LYS A 60 -0.84 -14.09 -15.89
C LYS A 60 -0.47 -12.80 -16.63
N GLN A 61 -0.83 -11.64 -16.10
CA GLN A 61 -0.44 -10.34 -16.66
C GLN A 61 1.06 -10.07 -16.52
N TYR A 62 1.69 -10.61 -15.47
CA TYR A 62 3.10 -10.47 -15.15
C TYR A 62 3.71 -11.83 -14.77
N PRO A 63 4.07 -12.71 -15.74
CA PRO A 63 4.53 -14.07 -15.45
C PRO A 63 5.80 -14.18 -14.61
N GLY A 64 6.61 -13.12 -14.56
CA GLY A 64 7.78 -12.98 -13.70
C GLY A 64 7.60 -11.90 -12.64
N LEU A 65 6.37 -11.75 -12.11
CA LEU A 65 6.06 -10.79 -11.05
C LEU A 65 6.93 -11.05 -9.83
N LEU A 66 7.51 -10.00 -9.30
CA LEU A 66 8.26 -9.99 -8.05
C LEU A 66 7.76 -8.85 -7.17
N LEU A 67 7.88 -9.05 -5.87
CA LEU A 67 7.65 -8.09 -4.80
C LEU A 67 8.95 -7.90 -4.04
N THR A 68 9.40 -6.65 -3.98
CA THR A 68 10.55 -6.21 -3.18
C THR A 68 10.03 -5.46 -1.95
N VAL A 69 10.37 -5.94 -0.75
CA VAL A 69 10.02 -5.28 0.51
C VAL A 69 11.02 -4.17 0.81
N HIS A 70 10.53 -2.95 1.07
CA HIS A 70 11.37 -1.78 1.39
C HIS A 70 11.29 -1.39 2.86
N GLU A 71 10.15 -1.65 3.50
CA GLU A 71 9.93 -1.40 4.90
C GLU A 71 8.87 -2.37 5.42
N ILE A 72 9.10 -2.95 6.60
CA ILE A 72 8.16 -3.88 7.23
C ILE A 72 8.34 -3.85 8.74
N ALA A 73 7.24 -3.91 9.48
CA ALA A 73 7.26 -4.02 10.93
C ALA A 73 5.92 -4.52 11.48
N THR A 74 5.96 -5.10 12.68
CA THR A 74 4.79 -5.70 13.34
C THR A 74 4.63 -5.26 14.79
N CYS A 75 3.37 -5.13 15.20
CA CYS A 75 2.94 -4.90 16.58
C CYS A 75 1.74 -5.82 16.87
N GLY A 76 1.91 -6.78 17.78
CA GLY A 76 0.84 -7.72 18.16
C GLY A 76 0.29 -8.51 16.97
N ASN A 77 -0.98 -8.30 16.64
CA ASN A 77 -1.65 -8.95 15.52
C ASN A 77 -1.64 -8.12 14.22
N ARG A 78 -0.87 -7.02 14.17
CA ARG A 78 -0.82 -6.08 13.04
C ARG A 78 0.56 -6.07 12.40
N LEU A 79 0.61 -5.84 11.09
CA LEU A 79 1.85 -5.63 10.35
C LEU A 79 1.64 -4.60 9.26
N MET A 80 2.61 -3.72 9.07
CA MET A 80 2.66 -2.80 7.93
C MET A 80 3.80 -3.19 7.01
N MET A 81 3.62 -2.96 5.71
CA MET A 81 4.63 -3.24 4.71
C MET A 81 4.53 -2.25 3.55
N ARG A 82 5.66 -1.62 3.22
CA ARG A 82 5.89 -0.87 1.98
C ARG A 82 6.71 -1.73 1.02
N PHE A 83 6.26 -1.82 -0.21
CA PHE A 83 6.84 -2.68 -1.22
C PHE A 83 6.76 -2.05 -2.62
N THR A 84 7.51 -2.63 -3.55
CA THR A 84 7.33 -2.44 -4.98
C THR A 84 7.06 -3.80 -5.61
N GLU A 85 5.96 -3.89 -6.36
CA GLU A 85 5.76 -4.98 -7.30
C GLU A 85 6.38 -4.61 -8.65
N HIS A 86 7.02 -5.56 -9.31
CA HIS A 86 7.66 -5.33 -10.60
C HIS A 86 7.69 -6.59 -11.46
N GLY A 87 7.67 -6.39 -12.77
CA GLY A 87 7.68 -7.48 -13.74
C GLY A 87 7.46 -6.99 -15.16
N ARG A 88 7.60 -7.90 -16.13
CA ARG A 88 7.31 -7.61 -17.54
C ARG A 88 5.84 -7.86 -17.85
N HIS A 89 5.14 -6.83 -18.30
CA HIS A 89 3.74 -6.95 -18.71
C HIS A 89 3.63 -7.84 -19.95
N ALA A 90 2.87 -8.93 -19.86
CA ALA A 90 2.83 -9.99 -20.87
C ALA A 90 2.36 -9.50 -22.25
N LYS A 91 1.40 -8.57 -22.29
CA LYS A 91 0.82 -8.10 -23.56
C LYS A 91 1.67 -7.02 -24.25
N SER A 92 2.20 -6.05 -23.51
CA SER A 92 3.00 -4.96 -24.10
C SER A 92 4.48 -5.28 -24.17
N GLY A 93 4.95 -6.27 -23.42
CA GLY A 93 6.38 -6.57 -23.27
C GLY A 93 7.13 -5.52 -22.46
N VAL A 94 6.47 -4.49 -21.91
CA VAL A 94 7.13 -3.40 -21.17
C VAL A 94 7.39 -3.84 -19.72
N PRO A 95 8.62 -3.68 -19.20
CA PRO A 95 8.87 -3.83 -17.76
C PRO A 95 8.19 -2.69 -16.98
N CYS A 96 7.64 -3.01 -15.82
CA CYS A 96 7.02 -2.03 -14.93
C CYS A 96 7.41 -2.29 -13.47
N ALA A 97 7.46 -1.24 -12.66
CA ALA A 97 7.63 -1.28 -11.23
C ALA A 97 6.66 -0.29 -10.56
N TRP A 98 5.84 -0.71 -9.60
CA TRP A 98 4.86 0.15 -8.94
C TRP A 98 4.86 -0.05 -7.43
N GLY A 99 4.71 1.06 -6.70
CA GLY A 99 4.69 1.05 -5.24
C GLY A 99 3.38 0.55 -4.67
N GLY A 100 3.45 -0.06 -3.49
CA GLY A 100 2.30 -0.44 -2.68
C GLY A 100 2.57 -0.29 -1.20
N ILE A 101 1.51 -0.04 -0.44
CA ILE A 101 1.51 -0.05 1.03
C ILE A 101 0.37 -0.93 1.49
N SER A 102 0.70 -1.91 2.34
CA SER A 102 -0.23 -2.92 2.84
C SER A 102 -0.18 -3.02 4.35
N MET A 103 -1.33 -3.37 4.94
CA MET A 103 -1.52 -3.58 6.36
C MET A 103 -2.22 -4.90 6.58
N TYR A 104 -1.59 -5.80 7.32
CA TYR A 104 -2.08 -7.14 7.57
C TYR A 104 -2.63 -7.31 8.99
N ARG A 105 -3.54 -8.27 9.12
CA ARG A 105 -3.96 -8.88 10.39
C ARG A 105 -3.75 -10.38 10.32
N TRP A 106 -3.46 -11.00 11.45
CA TRP A 106 -3.34 -12.45 11.58
C TRP A 106 -3.96 -12.97 12.87
N ASP A 107 -4.33 -14.24 12.90
CA ASP A 107 -4.92 -14.92 14.08
C ASP A 107 -3.86 -15.53 15.01
N GLY A 108 -2.58 -15.28 14.73
CA GLY A 108 -1.43 -15.90 15.39
C GLY A 108 -0.88 -17.14 14.65
N SER A 109 -1.53 -17.56 13.57
CA SER A 109 -1.09 -18.64 12.68
C SER A 109 -1.15 -18.25 11.21
N ARG A 110 -2.25 -17.61 10.78
CA ARG A 110 -2.56 -17.30 9.38
C ARG A 110 -3.08 -15.87 9.25
N LEU A 111 -2.90 -15.32 8.05
CA LEU A 111 -3.44 -14.03 7.67
C LEU A 111 -4.96 -14.09 7.63
N THR A 112 -5.60 -13.05 8.18
CA THR A 112 -7.05 -12.91 8.19
C THR A 112 -7.53 -11.76 7.31
N HIS A 113 -6.71 -10.71 7.19
CA HIS A 113 -7.08 -9.49 6.47
C HIS A 113 -5.85 -8.79 5.90
N CYS A 114 -6.00 -8.14 4.74
CA CYS A 114 -5.08 -7.15 4.22
C CYS A 114 -5.83 -5.95 3.66
N SER A 115 -5.47 -4.74 4.11
CA SER A 115 -5.83 -3.50 3.42
C SER A 115 -4.60 -3.00 2.67
N VAL A 116 -4.74 -2.70 1.38
CA VAL A 116 -3.62 -2.31 0.51
C VAL A 116 -4.04 -1.26 -0.51
N GLU A 117 -3.13 -0.32 -0.81
CA GLU A 117 -3.24 0.50 -2.02
C GLU A 117 -1.97 0.36 -2.86
N GLN A 118 -2.13 0.41 -4.19
CA GLN A 118 -1.06 0.25 -5.17
C GLN A 118 -1.13 1.33 -6.25
N ASP A 119 0.04 1.79 -6.70
CA ASP A 119 0.17 2.86 -7.68
C ASP A 119 0.04 2.37 -9.13
N TYR A 120 -1.17 1.90 -9.47
CA TYR A 120 -1.46 1.45 -10.82
C TYR A 120 -1.47 2.58 -11.86
N TRP A 121 -1.58 3.83 -11.43
CA TRP A 121 -1.47 4.99 -12.30
C TRP A 121 -0.05 5.09 -12.89
N SER A 122 1.00 5.00 -12.05
CA SER A 122 2.38 5.01 -12.55
C SER A 122 2.73 3.75 -13.33
N ARG A 123 2.18 2.60 -12.96
CA ARG A 123 2.29 1.39 -13.80
C ARG A 123 1.75 1.63 -15.20
N LYS A 124 0.57 2.24 -15.33
CA LYS A 124 -0.03 2.58 -16.63
C LYS A 124 0.86 3.58 -17.39
N ARG A 125 1.36 4.63 -16.74
CA ARG A 125 2.32 5.58 -17.34
C ARG A 125 3.52 4.87 -17.93
N GLN A 126 4.12 3.91 -17.22
CA GLN A 126 5.27 3.15 -17.70
C GLN A 126 4.95 2.32 -18.93
N ILE A 127 3.79 1.66 -18.96
CA ILE A 127 3.31 0.91 -20.13
C ILE A 127 3.15 1.84 -21.34
N ASP A 128 2.50 2.99 -21.16
CA ASP A 128 2.23 3.95 -22.24
C ASP A 128 3.54 4.58 -22.76
N ALA A 129 4.49 4.86 -21.86
CA ALA A 129 5.79 5.44 -22.19
C ALA A 129 6.84 4.42 -22.67
N GLY A 130 6.57 3.12 -22.52
CA GLY A 130 7.53 2.05 -22.83
C GLY A 130 8.79 2.04 -21.95
N ARG A 131 8.77 2.73 -20.80
CA ARG A 131 9.93 2.90 -19.91
C ARG A 131 9.54 2.58 -18.47
N ALA A 132 10.27 1.64 -17.87
CA ALA A 132 10.10 1.28 -16.47
C ALA A 132 10.67 2.35 -15.53
N ASP A 133 10.06 2.45 -14.35
CA ASP A 133 10.66 3.13 -13.21
C ASP A 133 11.65 2.20 -12.49
N THR A 134 12.52 2.77 -11.65
CA THR A 134 13.42 1.99 -10.80
C THR A 134 12.69 1.40 -9.60
N VAL A 135 13.11 0.20 -9.18
CA VAL A 135 12.69 -0.40 -7.90
C VAL A 135 13.48 0.27 -6.76
N ASP A 136 12.80 0.64 -5.67
CA ASP A 136 13.43 1.25 -4.48
C ASP A 136 14.36 0.23 -3.78
N HIS A 137 15.22 0.69 -2.88
CA HIS A 137 16.17 -0.18 -2.19
C HIS A 137 15.45 -1.21 -1.30
N PRO A 138 15.85 -2.49 -1.32
CA PRO A 138 15.26 -3.50 -0.44
C PRO A 138 15.60 -3.22 1.03
N ALA A 139 14.70 -3.59 1.93
CA ALA A 139 15.00 -3.66 3.35
C ALA A 139 16.15 -4.66 3.59
N THR A 140 17.07 -4.34 4.50
CA THR A 140 18.26 -5.18 4.76
C THR A 140 17.92 -6.54 5.36
N ALA A 141 16.94 -6.58 6.27
CA ALA A 141 16.57 -7.80 7.00
C ALA A 141 15.04 -7.84 7.30
N PRO A 142 14.19 -7.85 6.26
CA PRO A 142 12.74 -7.61 6.41
C PRO A 142 12.03 -8.64 7.29
N PHE A 143 12.56 -9.86 7.41
CA PHE A 143 11.84 -10.97 8.04
C PHE A 143 12.44 -11.45 9.36
N THR A 144 13.45 -10.76 9.90
CA THR A 144 14.15 -11.16 11.13
C THR A 144 14.18 -10.05 12.19
N GLY A 145 13.32 -9.04 12.04
CA GLY A 145 13.16 -7.97 13.04
C GLY A 145 12.39 -8.43 14.29
N GLU A 146 12.40 -7.58 15.30
CA GLU A 146 11.59 -7.76 16.51
C GLU A 146 10.27 -6.98 16.39
N GLY A 147 9.24 -7.50 17.07
CA GLY A 147 7.97 -6.77 17.21
C GLY A 147 8.15 -5.56 18.10
N GLN A 148 7.45 -4.48 17.79
CA GLN A 148 7.47 -3.26 18.59
C GLN A 148 6.14 -3.06 19.29
N GLN A 149 6.16 -2.25 20.34
CA GLN A 149 4.96 -1.87 21.06
C GLN A 149 4.14 -0.85 20.26
N PRO A 150 2.82 -0.79 20.48
CA PRO A 150 2.02 0.28 19.92
C PRO A 150 2.41 1.61 20.57
N ASP A 151 2.21 2.70 19.84
CA ASP A 151 2.40 4.06 20.35
C ASP A 151 1.15 4.92 20.10
N PRO A 152 0.26 5.04 21.11
CA PRO A 152 -0.95 5.85 20.99
C PRO A 152 -0.69 7.35 20.76
N ALA A 153 0.46 7.87 21.18
CA ALA A 153 0.81 9.27 20.95
C ALA A 153 1.21 9.49 19.49
N ALA A 154 1.97 8.57 18.90
CA ALA A 154 2.28 8.57 17.48
C ALA A 154 1.00 8.46 16.63
N GLU A 155 0.07 7.56 16.98
CA GLU A 155 -1.23 7.44 16.30
C GLU A 155 -2.04 8.75 16.37
N LYS A 156 -2.06 9.40 17.52
CA LYS A 156 -2.74 10.70 17.69
C LYS A 156 -2.13 11.80 16.81
N SER A 157 -0.80 11.86 16.72
CA SER A 157 -0.10 12.81 15.85
C SER A 157 -0.40 12.54 14.37
N ALA A 158 -0.36 11.28 13.94
CA ALA A 158 -0.69 10.88 12.58
C ALA A 158 -2.14 11.23 12.23
N ARG A 159 -3.10 10.89 13.10
CA ARG A 159 -4.52 11.24 12.93
C ARG A 159 -4.72 12.75 12.74
N LYS A 160 -4.12 13.56 13.61
CA LYS A 160 -4.21 15.03 13.52
C LYS A 160 -3.64 15.54 12.19
N TRP A 161 -2.51 15.00 11.74
CA TRP A 161 -1.90 15.38 10.46
C TRP A 161 -2.77 14.97 9.26
N LEU A 162 -3.36 13.78 9.30
CA LEU A 162 -4.30 13.28 8.29
C LEU A 162 -5.53 14.17 8.18
N GLU A 163 -6.17 14.50 9.31
CA GLU A 163 -7.35 15.36 9.38
C GLU A 163 -7.06 16.79 8.89
N ALA A 164 -5.82 17.27 9.05
CA ALA A 164 -5.37 18.58 8.60
C ALA A 164 -5.03 18.64 7.09
N GLY A 165 -5.14 17.55 6.35
CA GLY A 165 -4.89 17.54 4.90
C GLY A 165 -3.42 17.46 4.50
N GLY A 166 -2.58 16.80 5.32
CA GLY A 166 -1.14 16.69 5.06
C GLY A 166 -0.75 15.89 3.80
N ILE A 167 -1.63 15.01 3.31
CA ILE A 167 -1.34 14.16 2.13
C ILE A 167 -1.23 15.03 0.88
N GLY A 168 -0.08 14.98 0.20
CA GLY A 168 0.20 15.76 -1.01
C GLY A 168 0.47 17.26 -0.78
N THR A 169 0.48 17.72 0.48
CA THR A 169 0.78 19.12 0.83
C THR A 169 2.08 19.24 1.64
N ASP A 170 2.38 18.27 2.51
CA ASP A 170 3.56 18.26 3.35
C ASP A 170 4.84 17.89 2.58
N GLY A 171 5.87 18.74 2.66
CA GLY A 171 7.21 18.52 2.10
C GLY A 171 7.87 17.20 2.52
N ALA A 172 7.62 16.74 3.74
CA ALA A 172 8.29 15.58 4.33
C ALA A 172 7.73 14.23 3.85
N VAL A 173 6.53 14.22 3.25
CA VAL A 173 5.86 12.99 2.81
C VAL A 173 5.85 12.92 1.29
N GLN A 174 6.36 11.82 0.76
CA GLN A 174 6.38 11.54 -0.68
C GLN A 174 5.19 10.66 -1.04
N CYS A 175 4.43 11.05 -2.06
CA CYS A 175 3.31 10.26 -2.55
C CYS A 175 3.67 9.52 -3.85
N ASP A 176 3.18 8.30 -4.02
CA ASP A 176 3.21 7.56 -5.28
C ASP A 176 4.63 7.40 -5.85
N ASP A 177 4.90 8.01 -7.00
CA ASP A 177 6.16 8.07 -7.73
C ASP A 177 6.99 9.33 -7.48
N GLU A 178 6.56 10.23 -6.58
CA GLU A 178 7.27 11.50 -6.26
C GLU A 178 8.69 11.30 -5.70
N TRP A 179 9.03 10.10 -5.25
CA TRP A 179 10.37 9.78 -4.76
C TRP A 179 11.38 9.53 -5.89
N LEU A 180 10.91 9.36 -7.13
CA LEU A 180 11.76 9.13 -8.29
C LEU A 180 12.32 10.45 -8.84
N PRO A 181 13.56 10.47 -9.36
CA PRO A 181 14.11 11.64 -10.01
C PRO A 181 13.25 12.11 -11.19
N GLY A 182 12.96 13.42 -11.25
CA GLY A 182 12.17 14.02 -12.32
C GLY A 182 10.66 13.88 -12.16
N HIS A 183 10.18 13.28 -11.06
CA HIS A 183 8.76 13.28 -10.71
C HIS A 183 8.45 14.46 -9.79
N GLU A 184 7.61 15.36 -10.29
CA GLU A 184 7.13 16.50 -9.50
C GLU A 184 5.97 16.08 -8.59
N ARG A 185 5.85 16.79 -7.47
CA ARG A 185 4.70 16.64 -6.57
C ARG A 185 3.41 16.95 -7.31
N MET A 186 2.43 16.08 -7.14
CA MET A 186 1.12 16.22 -7.78
C MET A 186 0.04 16.30 -6.71
N ARG A 187 -0.72 17.40 -6.69
CA ARG A 187 -1.94 17.48 -5.88
C ARG A 187 -3.06 16.77 -6.63
N VAL A 188 -3.71 15.79 -5.99
CA VAL A 188 -4.81 15.04 -6.62
C VAL A 188 -6.16 15.59 -6.20
N LEU A 189 -6.31 15.84 -4.91
CA LEU A 189 -7.51 16.43 -4.32
C LEU A 189 -7.11 17.60 -3.41
N ASP A 190 -7.89 18.66 -3.42
CA ASP A 190 -8.01 19.59 -2.31
C ASP A 190 -8.88 18.91 -1.24
N GLN A 191 -8.23 18.36 -0.21
CA GLN A 191 -8.91 17.61 0.85
C GLN A 191 -9.90 18.50 1.60
N ARG A 192 -11.14 18.02 1.69
CA ARG A 192 -12.20 18.58 2.55
C ARG A 192 -12.41 17.73 3.80
N SER A 193 -12.38 16.41 3.65
CA SER A 193 -12.51 15.46 4.76
C SER A 193 -11.73 14.18 4.50
N ILE A 194 -11.50 13.41 5.56
CA ILE A 194 -10.84 12.11 5.47
C ILE A 194 -11.57 11.11 6.37
N ALA A 195 -11.90 9.95 5.82
CA ALA A 195 -12.40 8.80 6.56
C ALA A 195 -11.24 7.83 6.78
N ILE A 196 -10.79 7.70 8.03
CA ILE A 196 -9.69 6.79 8.40
C ILE A 196 -10.27 5.42 8.74
N HIS A 197 -9.98 4.42 7.92
CA HIS A 197 -10.51 3.05 8.03
C HIS A 197 -9.63 2.17 8.93
N ASP A 198 -8.32 2.41 8.88
CA ASP A 198 -7.33 1.73 9.72
C ASP A 198 -6.21 2.69 10.08
N LEU A 199 -5.72 2.60 11.32
CA LEU A 199 -4.62 3.41 11.85
C LEU A 199 -4.01 2.66 13.03
N PHE A 200 -2.72 2.37 12.97
CA PHE A 200 -2.00 1.76 14.09
C PHE A 200 -0.51 2.09 14.05
N ALA A 201 0.10 2.16 15.24
CA ALA A 201 1.53 2.36 15.40
C ALA A 201 2.29 1.05 15.60
N VAL A 202 3.53 1.03 15.10
CA VAL A 202 4.57 0.05 15.43
C VAL A 202 5.81 0.84 15.84
N GLY A 203 5.90 1.11 17.14
CA GLY A 203 6.79 2.15 17.67
C GLY A 203 6.45 3.51 17.06
N GLN A 204 7.48 4.23 16.60
CA GLN A 204 7.35 5.58 16.00
C GLN A 204 6.81 5.60 14.56
N ARG A 205 6.43 4.46 14.00
CA ARG A 205 5.92 4.36 12.63
C ARG A 205 4.43 4.09 12.66
N VAL A 206 3.66 4.87 11.92
CA VAL A 206 2.21 4.77 11.88
C VAL A 206 1.75 4.40 10.49
N ALA A 207 1.09 3.26 10.36
CA ALA A 207 0.42 2.86 9.13
C ALA A 207 -1.04 3.32 9.14
N PHE A 208 -1.56 3.68 7.97
CA PHE A 208 -2.96 4.04 7.81
C PHE A 208 -3.55 3.58 6.48
N HIS A 209 -4.87 3.36 6.49
CA HIS A 209 -5.73 3.25 5.32
C HIS A 209 -6.88 4.25 5.47
N ALA A 210 -7.17 5.01 4.42
CA ALA A 210 -8.19 6.04 4.47
C ALA A 210 -8.82 6.31 3.10
N THR A 211 -9.94 7.01 3.10
CA THR A 211 -10.51 7.67 1.93
C THR A 211 -10.48 9.18 2.14
N ILE A 212 -9.90 9.90 1.20
CA ILE A 212 -9.93 11.37 1.13
C ILE A 212 -11.13 11.77 0.28
N ASP A 213 -11.95 12.68 0.79
CA ASP A 213 -12.97 13.37 0.01
C ASP A 213 -12.58 14.83 -0.19
N GLY A 214 -12.73 15.34 -1.40
CA GLY A 214 -12.29 16.68 -1.74
C GLY A 214 -12.79 17.15 -3.11
N THR A 215 -12.18 18.20 -3.62
CA THR A 215 -12.34 18.64 -5.01
C THR A 215 -11.09 18.30 -5.79
N ILE A 216 -11.24 17.88 -7.04
CA ILE A 216 -10.12 17.51 -7.90
C ILE A 216 -9.25 18.74 -8.15
N ALA A 217 -7.98 18.63 -7.82
CA ALA A 217 -7.01 19.70 -7.99
C ALA A 217 -6.63 19.84 -9.48
N ALA A 218 -6.28 21.06 -9.89
CA ALA A 218 -5.88 21.36 -11.27
C ALA A 218 -4.63 20.58 -11.72
N ASP A 219 -3.78 20.17 -10.77
CA ASP A 219 -2.53 19.44 -11.03
C ASP A 219 -2.80 17.99 -11.49
N PHE A 220 -4.04 17.47 -11.35
CA PHE A 220 -4.37 16.09 -11.70
C PHE A 220 -5.06 16.00 -13.07
N PRO A 221 -4.34 15.61 -14.15
CA PRO A 221 -4.84 15.71 -15.52
C PRO A 221 -5.94 14.70 -15.86
N ALA A 222 -6.15 13.68 -15.03
CA ALA A 222 -7.13 12.63 -15.28
C ALA A 222 -8.53 12.93 -14.75
N GLY A 223 -8.67 14.01 -13.98
CA GLY A 223 -9.91 14.39 -13.32
C GLY A 223 -10.46 15.72 -13.84
N GLU A 224 -11.76 15.93 -13.63
CA GLU A 224 -12.39 17.22 -13.91
C GLU A 224 -12.07 18.20 -12.77
N THR A 225 -11.21 19.18 -13.03
CA THR A 225 -10.79 20.18 -12.04
C THR A 225 -12.00 20.83 -11.35
N GLY A 226 -11.99 20.87 -10.02
CA GLY A 226 -13.05 21.44 -9.20
C GLY A 226 -14.23 20.51 -8.94
N ALA A 227 -14.36 19.40 -9.67
CA ALA A 227 -15.42 18.42 -9.41
C ALA A 227 -15.17 17.69 -8.07
N PRO A 228 -16.23 17.25 -7.36
CA PRO A 228 -16.08 16.41 -6.18
C PRO A 228 -15.43 15.07 -6.52
N GLY A 229 -14.45 14.65 -5.72
CA GLY A 229 -13.80 13.36 -5.87
C GLY A 229 -13.48 12.67 -4.55
N ALA A 230 -13.37 11.34 -4.61
CA ALA A 230 -12.98 10.49 -3.49
C ALA A 230 -11.81 9.57 -3.90
N LEU A 231 -10.81 9.48 -3.02
CA LEU A 231 -9.55 8.79 -3.30
C LEU A 231 -9.13 7.92 -2.11
N HIS A 232 -8.96 6.62 -2.36
CA HIS A 232 -8.38 5.72 -1.38
C HIS A 232 -6.87 5.88 -1.29
N VAL A 233 -6.35 5.82 -0.07
CA VAL A 233 -4.94 6.02 0.24
C VAL A 233 -4.48 5.03 1.31
N ALA A 234 -3.22 4.60 1.21
CA ALA A 234 -2.52 3.90 2.27
C ALA A 234 -1.15 4.56 2.50
N GLY A 235 -0.67 4.59 3.73
CA GLY A 235 0.59 5.24 4.04
C GLY A 235 1.31 4.68 5.25
N ILE A 236 2.61 4.96 5.31
CA ILE A 236 3.46 4.78 6.50
C ILE A 236 4.11 6.13 6.80
N LEU A 237 3.86 6.66 7.99
CA LEU A 237 4.41 7.90 8.51
C LEU A 237 5.43 7.59 9.61
N HIS A 238 6.55 8.29 9.59
CA HIS A 238 7.57 8.23 10.64
C HIS A 238 7.42 9.45 11.52
N ILE A 239 7.22 9.22 12.82
CA ILE A 239 6.96 10.26 13.82
C ILE A 239 8.22 10.52 14.61
N ASP A 240 8.61 11.78 14.73
CA ASP A 240 9.67 12.21 15.64
C ASP A 240 9.18 13.37 16.50
N GLN A 241 9.34 13.26 17.81
CA GLN A 241 8.89 14.27 18.78
C GLN A 241 7.45 14.78 18.54
N GLY A 242 6.54 13.88 18.16
CA GLY A 242 5.14 14.18 17.90
C GLY A 242 4.84 14.85 16.55
N LYS A 243 5.83 14.97 15.65
CA LYS A 243 5.68 15.53 14.29
C LYS A 243 5.95 14.47 13.23
N ILE A 244 5.41 14.67 12.03
CA ILE A 244 5.76 13.83 10.87
C ILE A 244 7.18 14.21 10.44
N ALA A 245 8.11 13.29 10.59
CA ALA A 245 9.51 13.47 10.17
C ALA A 245 9.68 13.19 8.68
N HIS A 246 9.07 12.10 8.20
CA HIS A 246 8.93 11.75 6.79
C HIS A 246 7.85 10.67 6.61
N GLY A 247 7.51 10.34 5.36
CA GLY A 247 6.58 9.26 5.10
C GLY A 247 6.46 8.90 3.62
N ARG A 248 5.81 7.76 3.38
CA ARG A 248 5.42 7.32 2.03
C ARG A 248 3.92 7.06 2.02
N VAL A 249 3.25 7.55 0.99
CA VAL A 249 1.80 7.36 0.79
C VAL A 249 1.57 6.88 -0.63
N ILE A 250 0.70 5.90 -0.80
CA ILE A 250 0.19 5.47 -2.10
C ILE A 250 -1.27 5.89 -2.20
N ARG A 251 -1.57 6.63 -3.26
CA ARG A 251 -2.89 7.10 -3.62
C ARG A 251 -3.38 6.29 -4.81
N ASN A 252 -4.59 5.74 -4.72
CA ASN A 252 -5.18 4.93 -5.79
C ASN A 252 -5.71 5.81 -6.94
N ARG A 253 -4.81 6.59 -7.56
CA ARG A 253 -5.12 7.62 -8.57
C ARG A 253 -5.90 7.07 -9.76
N MET A 254 -5.64 5.82 -10.14
CA MET A 254 -6.31 5.15 -11.25
C MET A 254 -7.80 4.91 -10.98
N ASN A 255 -8.20 4.79 -9.71
CA ASN A 255 -9.58 4.57 -9.30
C ASN A 255 -10.15 5.78 -8.55
N LEU A 256 -9.67 7.00 -8.87
CA LEU A 256 -10.31 8.22 -8.38
C LEU A 256 -11.79 8.19 -8.77
N ARG A 257 -12.67 8.27 -7.77
CA ARG A 257 -14.10 8.39 -8.01
C ARG A 257 -14.45 9.84 -8.25
N GLN A 258 -15.21 10.09 -9.30
CA GLN A 258 -15.83 11.38 -9.55
C GLN A 258 -17.32 11.22 -9.25
N SER A 259 -17.88 12.11 -8.44
CA SER A 259 -19.33 12.18 -8.34
C SER A 259 -19.84 12.90 -9.58
N ALA A 260 -20.85 12.35 -10.27
CA ALA A 260 -21.56 13.12 -11.27
C ALA A 260 -22.20 14.32 -10.56
N GLY A 261 -21.91 15.52 -11.05
CA GLY A 261 -22.53 16.76 -10.59
C GLY A 261 -24.02 16.83 -10.91
#